data_AF-A0A350W876-F1
#
_entry.id   AF-A0A350W876-F1
#
_cell.length_a   1.000
_cell.length_b   1.000
_cell.length_c   1.000
_cell.angle_alpha   90.00
_cell.angle_beta   90.00
_cell.angle_gamma   90.00
#
_symmetry.space_group_name_H-M   'P 1'
#
loop_
_entity.id
_entity.type
_entity.pdbx_description
1 polymer ?
#
loop_
_entity_poly.entity_id
_entity_poly.type
_entity_poly.pdbx_seq_one_letter_code
_entity_poly.pdbx_strand_id
1 'polypeptide(L)'
;MNIKDKAKEFAINAHKGQIRKSDKEKPMIIHPINVADILSEYGFDDNVVAAGYLHDVIEDTKYTKEDLLKAFNEDILSLVLGDTEKDKSLSWEERKIETINIVKDLDLRHKSIVCADKISNLEDMRIIFETRGKKDFSAFKRGYEKQKWYYTEVYNSLICNEDKNYPMFARLKLLIDDVFDNNKHDDLERKIFEGKEEEYSKLIKLHYKKQEIYKMMKVLNNKFTYVIEFTGTPRTGKTTLINNLYDFFKKGKFNTKVLEEFTTSQRYKKEIYPRLKIEYKNVINTEIPKYVLNDLNDTIDKNYDVIIIDRSLFDRMIWMDRLYSKNGVSKEEYDNYINEYVPIIKNKIDIVIGTYTDSLTSLRRDYTANVALEKRSFLSEDNVNEYNNSLLNMKMLTEKENINFYMFDTTNKSEREISFEVADTILNNMRTYYINKLNEEFNK
;
A
#
# COMPACT_ATOMS: atom_id res chain seq x y z
N MET A 1 -21.97 -7.53 -20.58
CA MET A 1 -20.57 -7.39 -20.14
C MET A 1 -19.77 -6.85 -21.33
N ASN A 2 -18.96 -5.80 -21.14
CA ASN A 2 -18.12 -5.30 -22.23
C ASN A 2 -16.99 -6.30 -22.53
N ILE A 3 -16.28 -6.11 -23.66
CA ILE A 3 -15.27 -7.08 -24.12
C ILE A 3 -14.06 -7.17 -23.17
N LYS A 4 -13.69 -6.05 -22.53
CA LYS A 4 -12.59 -5.97 -21.55
C LYS A 4 -12.91 -6.74 -20.28
N ASP A 5 -14.11 -6.56 -19.73
CA ASP A 5 -14.59 -7.28 -18.55
C ASP A 5 -14.63 -8.78 -18.81
N LYS A 6 -15.08 -9.18 -20.02
CA LYS A 6 -15.04 -10.59 -20.47
C LYS A 6 -13.63 -11.15 -20.54
N ALA A 7 -12.69 -10.39 -21.11
CA ALA A 7 -11.29 -10.79 -21.17
C ALA A 7 -10.66 -10.89 -19.78
N LYS A 8 -10.92 -9.93 -18.90
CA LYS A 8 -10.45 -9.93 -17.51
C LYS A 8 -10.95 -11.14 -16.74
N GLU A 9 -12.25 -11.44 -16.81
CA GLU A 9 -12.83 -12.63 -16.15
C GLU A 9 -12.24 -13.94 -16.71
N PHE A 10 -12.07 -14.02 -18.04
CA PHE A 10 -11.46 -15.17 -18.68
C PHE A 10 -10.02 -15.38 -18.18
N ALA A 11 -9.21 -14.32 -18.14
CA ALA A 11 -7.84 -14.36 -17.67
C ALA A 11 -7.75 -14.76 -16.19
N ILE A 12 -8.62 -14.21 -15.33
CA ILE A 12 -8.72 -14.59 -13.91
C ILE A 12 -8.96 -16.10 -13.79
N ASN A 13 -9.92 -16.63 -14.53
CA ASN A 13 -10.23 -18.06 -14.52
C ASN A 13 -9.10 -18.91 -15.10
N ALA A 14 -8.40 -18.42 -16.11
CA ALA A 14 -7.31 -19.14 -16.77
C ALA A 14 -6.06 -19.25 -15.89
N HIS A 15 -5.72 -18.18 -15.17
CA HIS A 15 -4.56 -18.13 -14.28
C HIS A 15 -4.91 -18.48 -12.82
N LYS A 16 -6.13 -18.94 -12.52
CA LYS A 16 -6.54 -19.29 -11.16
C LYS A 16 -5.58 -20.29 -10.52
N GLY A 17 -5.05 -19.95 -9.34
CA GLY A 17 -4.09 -20.77 -8.60
C GLY A 17 -2.63 -20.64 -9.06
N GLN A 18 -2.36 -19.89 -10.14
CA GLN A 18 -0.99 -19.59 -10.55
C GLN A 18 -0.41 -18.42 -9.74
N ILE A 19 0.90 -18.45 -9.53
CA ILE A 19 1.65 -17.44 -8.76
C ILE A 19 2.72 -16.75 -9.63
N ARG A 20 3.05 -15.49 -9.33
CA ARG A 20 4.12 -14.76 -10.04
C ARG A 20 5.46 -15.44 -9.82
N LYS A 21 6.26 -15.56 -10.89
CA LYS A 21 7.62 -16.10 -10.84
C LYS A 21 8.56 -15.19 -10.01
N SER A 22 8.35 -13.87 -10.07
CA SER A 22 9.15 -12.86 -9.37
C SER A 22 8.83 -12.74 -7.87
N ASP A 23 7.59 -13.05 -7.48
CA ASP A 23 7.10 -12.95 -6.10
C ASP A 23 6.01 -14.00 -5.86
N LYS A 24 6.39 -15.09 -5.18
CA LYS A 24 5.53 -16.27 -5.02
C LYS A 24 4.29 -16.04 -4.14
N GLU A 25 4.23 -14.93 -3.42
CA GLU A 25 3.06 -14.59 -2.59
C GLU A 25 1.92 -13.98 -3.43
N LYS A 26 2.23 -13.52 -4.65
CA LYS A 26 1.30 -12.79 -5.51
C LYS A 26 0.63 -13.71 -6.55
N PRO A 27 -0.69 -13.63 -6.73
CA PRO A 27 -1.38 -14.26 -7.86
C PRO A 27 -0.80 -13.82 -9.20
N MET A 28 -0.69 -14.74 -10.17
CA MET A 28 -0.16 -14.43 -11.50
C MET A 28 -0.99 -13.36 -12.23
N ILE A 29 -2.31 -13.37 -12.03
CA ILE A 29 -3.26 -12.49 -12.71
C ILE A 29 -3.00 -10.99 -12.50
N ILE A 30 -2.27 -10.60 -11.45
CA ILE A 30 -1.82 -9.21 -11.23
C ILE A 30 -1.08 -8.67 -12.46
N HIS A 31 -0.27 -9.51 -13.13
CA HIS A 31 0.51 -9.07 -14.27
C HIS A 31 -0.34 -8.79 -15.51
N PRO A 32 -1.18 -9.72 -16.01
CA PRO A 32 -2.10 -9.41 -17.11
C PRO A 32 -3.01 -8.21 -16.81
N ILE A 33 -3.44 -8.02 -15.57
CA ILE A 33 -4.22 -6.83 -15.19
C ILE A 33 -3.38 -5.55 -15.32
N ASN A 34 -2.15 -5.53 -14.82
CA ASN A 34 -1.26 -4.38 -14.97
C ASN A 34 -0.96 -4.07 -16.45
N VAL A 35 -0.77 -5.09 -17.29
CA VAL A 35 -0.54 -4.92 -18.74
C VAL A 35 -1.74 -4.23 -19.39
N ALA A 36 -2.95 -4.71 -19.11
CA ALA A 36 -4.18 -4.09 -19.60
C ALA A 36 -4.37 -2.65 -19.07
N ASP A 37 -4.05 -2.40 -17.79
CA ASP A 37 -4.14 -1.07 -17.20
C ASP A 37 -3.15 -0.08 -17.83
N ILE A 38 -1.93 -0.52 -18.15
CA ILE A 38 -0.95 0.29 -18.90
C ILE A 38 -1.48 0.63 -20.29
N LEU A 39 -2.05 -0.34 -21.02
CA LEU A 39 -2.62 -0.09 -22.35
C LEU A 39 -3.79 0.91 -22.27
N SER A 40 -4.63 0.78 -21.25
CA SER A 40 -5.73 1.72 -20.98
C SER A 40 -5.22 3.13 -20.64
N GLU A 41 -4.13 3.24 -19.86
CA GLU A 41 -3.48 4.52 -19.51
C GLU A 41 -3.03 5.31 -20.77
N TYR A 42 -2.55 4.60 -21.80
CA TYR A 42 -2.14 5.19 -23.08
C TYR A 42 -3.29 5.34 -24.09
N GLY A 43 -4.53 5.05 -23.70
CA GLY A 43 -5.72 5.30 -24.53
C GLY A 43 -5.92 4.33 -25.69
N PHE A 44 -5.36 3.11 -25.62
CA PHE A 44 -5.61 2.08 -26.61
C PHE A 44 -7.05 1.58 -26.58
N ASP A 45 -7.52 1.03 -27.70
CA ASP A 45 -8.89 0.56 -27.86
C ASP A 45 -9.20 -0.69 -27.00
N ASP A 46 -10.50 -0.96 -26.83
CA ASP A 46 -10.98 -2.04 -25.97
C ASP A 46 -10.50 -3.44 -26.38
N ASN A 47 -10.21 -3.69 -27.67
CA ASN A 47 -9.68 -4.98 -28.11
C ASN A 47 -8.20 -5.12 -27.74
N VAL A 48 -7.41 -4.05 -27.83
CA VAL A 48 -6.00 -4.04 -27.37
C VAL A 48 -5.93 -4.25 -25.86
N VAL A 49 -6.78 -3.56 -25.08
CA VAL A 49 -6.84 -3.76 -23.63
C VAL A 49 -7.30 -5.19 -23.28
N ALA A 50 -8.28 -5.73 -24.00
CA ALA A 50 -8.71 -7.12 -23.85
C ALA A 50 -7.58 -8.11 -24.16
N ALA A 51 -6.81 -7.87 -25.22
CA ALA A 51 -5.64 -8.69 -25.55
C ALA A 51 -4.56 -8.59 -24.47
N GLY A 52 -4.37 -7.42 -23.83
CA GLY A 52 -3.49 -7.27 -22.67
C GLY A 52 -3.85 -8.18 -21.49
N TYR A 53 -5.14 -8.35 -21.19
CA TYR A 53 -5.58 -9.33 -20.17
C TYR A 53 -5.27 -10.78 -20.59
N LEU A 54 -5.23 -11.07 -21.89
CA LEU A 54 -5.17 -12.43 -22.44
C LEU A 54 -3.77 -12.83 -22.95
N HIS A 55 -2.79 -11.92 -22.99
CA HIS A 55 -1.52 -12.14 -23.68
C HIS A 55 -0.78 -13.41 -23.23
N ASP A 56 -0.76 -13.68 -21.91
CA ASP A 56 -0.14 -14.87 -21.33
C ASP A 56 -1.03 -16.12 -21.33
N VAL A 57 -2.30 -16.03 -21.73
CA VAL A 57 -3.27 -17.13 -21.55
C VAL A 57 -2.90 -18.34 -22.40
N ILE A 58 -2.53 -18.14 -23.66
CA ILE A 58 -2.11 -19.25 -24.55
C ILE A 58 -0.75 -19.81 -24.07
N GLU A 59 0.11 -18.96 -23.52
CA GLU A 59 1.45 -19.36 -23.14
C GLU A 59 1.51 -20.14 -21.83
N ASP A 60 0.83 -19.64 -20.81
CA ASP A 60 1.02 -20.09 -19.43
C ASP A 60 -0.18 -20.92 -18.91
N THR A 61 -1.19 -21.19 -19.74
CA THR A 61 -2.38 -21.96 -19.34
C THR A 61 -2.72 -23.10 -20.32
N LYS A 62 -3.83 -23.78 -20.08
CA LYS A 62 -4.31 -24.90 -20.92
C LYS A 62 -5.11 -24.45 -22.16
N TYR A 63 -5.46 -23.17 -22.26
CA TYR A 63 -6.32 -22.67 -23.33
C TYR A 63 -5.57 -22.53 -24.65
N THR A 64 -6.25 -22.79 -25.76
CA THR A 64 -5.67 -22.75 -27.10
C THR A 64 -6.15 -21.54 -27.91
N LYS A 65 -5.55 -21.37 -29.10
CA LYS A 65 -5.97 -20.35 -30.10
C LYS A 65 -7.46 -20.50 -30.45
N GLU A 66 -7.91 -21.74 -30.60
CA GLU A 66 -9.29 -22.08 -30.93
C GLU A 66 -10.25 -21.73 -29.78
N ASP A 67 -9.83 -21.89 -28.53
CA ASP A 67 -10.63 -21.48 -27.37
C ASP A 67 -10.80 -19.96 -27.33
N LEU A 68 -9.73 -19.21 -27.57
CA LEU A 68 -9.79 -17.74 -27.64
C LEU A 68 -10.64 -17.27 -28.81
N LEU A 69 -10.54 -17.91 -29.99
CA LEU A 69 -11.37 -17.57 -31.15
C LEU A 69 -12.86 -17.83 -30.92
N LYS A 70 -13.20 -18.86 -30.14
CA LYS A 70 -14.60 -19.12 -29.75
C LYS A 70 -15.11 -18.09 -28.74
N ALA A 71 -14.24 -17.63 -27.86
CA ALA A 71 -14.60 -16.71 -26.79
C ALA A 71 -14.57 -15.23 -27.22
N PHE A 72 -13.71 -14.85 -28.18
CA PHE A 72 -13.41 -13.48 -28.57
C PHE A 72 -13.38 -13.33 -30.10
N ASN A 73 -13.21 -12.12 -30.60
CA ASN A 73 -13.15 -11.84 -32.03
C ASN A 73 -11.75 -12.13 -32.61
N GLU A 74 -11.66 -12.19 -33.96
CA GLU A 74 -10.40 -12.44 -34.68
C GLU A 74 -9.33 -11.37 -34.40
N ASP A 75 -9.73 -10.13 -34.18
CA ASP A 75 -8.82 -9.01 -33.88
C ASP A 75 -8.08 -9.23 -32.55
N ILE A 76 -8.80 -9.59 -31.48
CA ILE A 76 -8.20 -9.93 -30.17
C ILE A 76 -7.28 -11.14 -30.29
N LEU A 77 -7.68 -12.18 -31.04
CA LEU A 77 -6.83 -13.34 -31.26
C LEU A 77 -5.54 -12.94 -31.99
N SER A 78 -5.63 -12.13 -33.04
CA SER A 78 -4.47 -11.63 -33.78
C SER A 78 -3.50 -10.90 -32.85
N LEU A 79 -4.04 -10.02 -32.00
CA LEU A 79 -3.28 -9.24 -31.04
C LEU A 79 -2.53 -10.13 -30.04
N VAL A 80 -3.19 -11.13 -29.45
CA VAL A 80 -2.56 -12.10 -28.53
C VAL A 80 -1.48 -12.93 -29.24
N LEU A 81 -1.73 -13.35 -30.47
CA LEU A 81 -0.77 -14.15 -31.24
C LEU A 81 0.46 -13.36 -31.69
N GLY A 82 0.38 -12.03 -31.76
CA GLY A 82 1.53 -11.18 -32.08
C GLY A 82 2.63 -11.19 -31.01
N ASP A 83 2.27 -11.50 -29.75
CA ASP A 83 3.21 -11.59 -28.62
C ASP A 83 3.47 -13.04 -28.18
N THR A 84 2.76 -14.03 -28.75
CA THR A 84 2.93 -15.44 -28.41
C THR A 84 4.12 -16.07 -29.13
N GLU A 85 5.02 -16.70 -28.37
CA GLU A 85 6.13 -17.50 -28.90
C GLU A 85 5.62 -18.72 -29.69
N LYS A 86 6.05 -18.84 -30.95
CA LYS A 86 5.51 -19.84 -31.88
C LYS A 86 6.00 -21.26 -31.60
N ASP A 87 7.27 -21.43 -31.25
CA ASP A 87 7.88 -22.74 -31.04
C ASP A 87 8.59 -22.82 -29.69
N LYS A 88 7.95 -23.48 -28.72
CA LYS A 88 8.50 -23.69 -27.37
C LYS A 88 9.59 -24.78 -27.32
N SER A 89 9.83 -25.51 -28.41
CA SER A 89 10.90 -26.51 -28.49
C SER A 89 12.29 -25.88 -28.69
N LEU A 90 12.32 -24.66 -29.22
CA LEU A 90 13.54 -23.89 -29.44
C LEU A 90 14.21 -23.44 -28.13
N SER A 91 15.51 -23.17 -28.20
CA SER A 91 16.23 -22.59 -27.07
C SER A 91 15.66 -21.23 -26.68
N TRP A 92 15.96 -20.77 -25.47
CA TRP A 92 15.48 -19.46 -25.01
C TRP A 92 16.02 -18.34 -25.91
N GLU A 93 17.29 -18.43 -26.31
CA GLU A 93 17.96 -17.48 -27.17
C GLU A 93 17.29 -17.42 -28.56
N GLU A 94 17.00 -18.58 -29.16
CA GLU A 94 16.33 -18.65 -30.47
C GLU A 94 14.92 -18.05 -30.43
N ARG A 95 14.11 -18.40 -29.41
CA ARG A 95 12.76 -17.83 -29.24
C ARG A 95 12.80 -16.32 -29.08
N LYS A 96 13.80 -15.80 -28.35
CA LYS A 96 13.94 -14.34 -28.16
C LYS A 96 14.41 -13.63 -29.42
N ILE A 97 15.31 -14.22 -30.21
CA ILE A 97 15.68 -13.69 -31.54
C ILE A 97 14.47 -13.65 -32.47
N GLU A 98 13.66 -14.70 -32.49
CA GLU A 98 12.43 -14.73 -33.29
C GLU A 98 11.47 -13.63 -32.86
N THR A 99 11.24 -13.46 -31.55
CA THR A 99 10.42 -12.38 -30.99
C THR A 99 10.95 -11.02 -31.43
N ILE A 100 12.24 -10.75 -31.28
CA ILE A 100 12.91 -9.49 -31.68
C ILE A 100 12.65 -9.20 -33.16
N ASN A 101 12.74 -10.21 -34.04
CA ASN A 101 12.53 -10.00 -35.47
C ASN A 101 11.06 -9.75 -35.82
N ILE A 102 10.12 -10.50 -35.23
CA ILE A 102 8.69 -10.31 -35.47
C ILE A 102 8.24 -8.91 -35.03
N VAL A 103 8.68 -8.46 -33.84
CA VAL A 103 8.24 -7.19 -33.24
C VAL A 103 8.56 -5.97 -34.12
N LYS A 104 9.61 -6.03 -34.95
CA LYS A 104 9.97 -4.93 -35.87
C LYS A 104 8.87 -4.64 -36.89
N ASP A 105 8.21 -5.70 -37.37
CA ASP A 105 7.26 -5.66 -38.47
C ASP A 105 5.80 -5.57 -37.99
N LEU A 106 5.57 -5.61 -36.67
CA LEU A 106 4.25 -5.45 -36.07
C LEU A 106 3.76 -4.00 -36.18
N ASP A 107 2.44 -3.82 -36.27
CA ASP A 107 1.81 -2.51 -36.14
C ASP A 107 1.87 -1.99 -34.68
N LEU A 108 1.53 -0.71 -34.50
CA LEU A 108 1.53 -0.07 -33.19
C LEU A 108 0.63 -0.76 -32.16
N ARG A 109 -0.51 -1.34 -32.58
CA ARG A 109 -1.44 -2.03 -31.66
C ARG A 109 -0.79 -3.27 -31.07
N HIS A 110 -0.15 -4.10 -31.89
CA HIS A 110 0.57 -5.29 -31.42
C HIS A 110 1.84 -4.90 -30.64
N LYS A 111 2.63 -3.92 -31.12
CA LYS A 111 3.80 -3.40 -30.41
C LYS A 111 3.47 -2.87 -29.02
N SER A 112 2.29 -2.27 -28.85
CA SER A 112 1.86 -1.75 -27.54
C SER A 112 1.71 -2.85 -26.49
N ILE A 113 1.22 -4.04 -26.86
CA ILE A 113 1.05 -5.17 -25.93
C ILE A 113 2.41 -5.66 -25.45
N VAL A 114 3.33 -5.91 -26.39
CA VAL A 114 4.72 -6.29 -26.10
C VAL A 114 5.39 -5.24 -25.19
N CYS A 115 5.20 -3.95 -25.51
CA CYS A 115 5.75 -2.86 -24.72
C CYS A 115 5.16 -2.83 -23.30
N ALA A 116 3.85 -2.98 -23.15
CA ALA A 116 3.17 -3.00 -21.86
C ALA A 116 3.61 -4.17 -20.99
N ASP A 117 3.79 -5.36 -21.58
CA ASP A 117 4.39 -6.53 -20.90
C ASP A 117 5.78 -6.19 -20.36
N LYS A 118 6.68 -5.66 -21.22
CA LYS A 118 8.05 -5.31 -20.78
C LYS A 118 8.07 -4.23 -19.72
N ILE A 119 7.21 -3.20 -19.82
CA ILE A 119 7.05 -2.18 -18.79
C ILE A 119 6.61 -2.82 -17.48
N SER A 120 5.54 -3.64 -17.48
CA SER A 120 5.03 -4.29 -16.27
C SER A 120 6.10 -5.15 -15.60
N ASN A 121 6.89 -5.89 -16.37
CA ASN A 121 7.94 -6.76 -15.82
C ASN A 121 9.13 -5.96 -15.26
N LEU A 122 9.57 -4.89 -15.93
CA LEU A 122 10.65 -4.03 -15.43
C LEU A 122 10.23 -3.24 -14.20
N GLU A 123 8.98 -2.78 -14.11
CA GLU A 123 8.47 -2.11 -12.91
C GLU A 123 8.43 -3.03 -11.70
N ASP A 124 7.97 -4.27 -11.89
CA ASP A 124 7.99 -5.26 -10.80
C ASP A 124 9.42 -5.57 -10.36
N MET A 125 10.35 -5.69 -11.31
CA MET A 125 11.77 -5.91 -11.04
C MET A 125 12.37 -4.73 -10.27
N ARG A 126 12.08 -3.50 -10.69
CA ARG A 126 12.51 -2.26 -10.02
C ARG A 126 11.99 -2.21 -8.59
N ILE A 127 10.71 -2.47 -8.37
CA ILE A 127 10.13 -2.56 -7.02
C ILE A 127 10.90 -3.56 -6.15
N ILE A 128 11.14 -4.78 -6.65
CA ILE A 128 11.85 -5.82 -5.89
C ILE A 128 13.29 -5.38 -5.56
N PHE A 129 14.01 -4.80 -6.52
CA PHE A 129 15.40 -4.38 -6.31
C PHE A 129 15.52 -3.26 -5.29
N GLU A 130 14.66 -2.26 -5.40
CA GLU A 130 14.70 -1.08 -4.55
C GLU A 130 14.23 -1.39 -3.13
N THR A 131 13.17 -2.19 -2.98
CA THR A 131 12.70 -2.63 -1.65
C THR A 131 13.75 -3.49 -0.93
N ARG A 132 14.45 -4.38 -1.65
CA ARG A 132 15.54 -5.20 -1.08
C ARG A 132 16.83 -4.41 -0.89
N GLY A 133 17.00 -3.28 -1.59
CA GLY A 133 18.25 -2.51 -1.63
C GLY A 133 19.39 -3.22 -2.36
N LYS A 134 19.08 -4.21 -3.21
CA LYS A 134 20.07 -4.96 -4.00
C LYS A 134 19.44 -5.41 -5.32
N LYS A 135 20.17 -5.16 -6.42
CA LYS A 135 19.86 -5.73 -7.74
C LYS A 135 20.30 -7.18 -7.78
N ASP A 136 19.34 -8.09 -7.65
CA ASP A 136 19.59 -9.53 -7.62
C ASP A 136 18.86 -10.22 -8.77
N PHE A 137 19.64 -10.58 -9.80
CA PHE A 137 19.12 -11.28 -10.97
C PHE A 137 19.09 -12.80 -10.80
N SER A 138 19.44 -13.35 -9.62
CA SER A 138 19.50 -14.80 -9.39
C SER A 138 18.15 -15.51 -9.54
N ALA A 139 17.04 -14.79 -9.32
CA ALA A 139 15.69 -15.30 -9.53
C ALA A 139 15.37 -15.54 -11.02
N PHE A 140 16.11 -14.92 -11.94
CA PHE A 140 15.93 -15.11 -13.37
C PHE A 140 16.81 -16.25 -13.86
N LYS A 141 16.20 -17.23 -14.55
CA LYS A 141 16.90 -18.38 -15.16
C LYS A 141 18.06 -17.97 -16.09
N ARG A 142 18.02 -16.73 -16.59
CA ARG A 142 19.05 -16.09 -17.40
C ARG A 142 19.46 -14.83 -16.65
N GLY A 143 20.74 -14.75 -16.28
CA GLY A 143 21.29 -13.67 -15.46
C GLY A 143 21.29 -12.32 -16.18
N TYR A 144 21.87 -11.32 -15.51
CA TYR A 144 21.86 -9.90 -15.89
C TYR A 144 22.12 -9.63 -17.39
N GLU A 145 23.25 -10.11 -17.95
CA GLU A 145 23.65 -9.79 -19.32
C GLU A 145 22.61 -10.21 -20.38
N LYS A 146 22.04 -11.41 -20.23
CA LYS A 146 21.04 -11.93 -21.18
C LYS A 146 19.72 -11.19 -21.06
N GLN A 147 19.33 -10.78 -19.86
CA GLN A 147 18.14 -9.95 -19.66
C GLN A 147 18.35 -8.56 -20.27
N LYS A 148 19.48 -7.92 -19.99
CA LYS A 148 19.83 -6.61 -20.55
C LYS A 148 19.79 -6.61 -22.06
N TRP A 149 20.46 -7.57 -22.69
CA TRP A 149 20.42 -7.77 -24.13
C TRP A 149 18.99 -7.89 -24.64
N TYR A 150 18.18 -8.78 -24.06
CA TYR A 150 16.82 -9.02 -24.53
C TYR A 150 15.94 -7.78 -24.45
N TYR A 151 15.90 -7.09 -23.31
CA TYR A 151 15.08 -5.88 -23.16
C TYR A 151 15.55 -4.75 -24.09
N THR A 152 16.86 -4.61 -24.29
CA THR A 152 17.44 -3.59 -25.19
C THR A 152 17.04 -3.86 -26.64
N GLU A 153 17.14 -5.11 -27.10
CA GLU A 153 16.80 -5.47 -28.48
C GLU A 153 15.30 -5.45 -28.76
N VAL A 154 14.47 -5.81 -27.77
CA VAL A 154 13.02 -5.62 -27.87
C VAL A 154 12.68 -4.14 -27.99
N TYR A 155 13.28 -3.27 -27.18
CA TYR A 155 13.10 -1.82 -27.31
C TYR A 155 13.49 -1.30 -28.70
N ASN A 156 14.66 -1.69 -29.22
CA ASN A 156 15.10 -1.32 -30.57
C ASN A 156 14.12 -1.78 -31.66
N SER A 157 13.48 -2.93 -31.45
CA SER A 157 12.48 -3.48 -32.37
C SER A 157 11.14 -2.75 -32.28
N LEU A 158 10.72 -2.37 -31.07
CA LEU A 158 9.49 -1.60 -30.84
C LEU A 158 9.52 -0.23 -31.52
N ILE A 159 10.66 0.46 -31.47
CA ILE A 159 10.80 1.79 -32.10
C ILE A 159 11.05 1.74 -33.61
N CYS A 160 11.27 0.55 -34.18
CA CYS A 160 11.50 0.40 -35.61
C CYS A 160 10.26 0.84 -36.38
N ASN A 161 10.42 1.73 -37.35
CA ASN A 161 9.32 2.33 -38.14
C ASN A 161 8.26 3.08 -37.31
N GLU A 162 8.55 3.44 -36.06
CA GLU A 162 7.64 4.18 -35.17
C GLU A 162 8.29 5.49 -34.68
N ASP A 163 7.50 6.39 -34.11
CA ASP A 163 8.04 7.56 -33.41
C ASP A 163 8.68 7.14 -32.08
N LYS A 164 10.01 7.21 -32.01
CA LYS A 164 10.79 6.95 -30.78
C LYS A 164 10.38 7.83 -29.59
N ASN A 165 9.73 8.98 -29.84
CA ASN A 165 9.27 9.90 -28.80
C ASN A 165 7.86 9.54 -28.29
N TYR A 166 7.24 8.48 -28.81
CA TYR A 166 5.98 8.00 -28.29
C TYR A 166 6.11 7.75 -26.77
N PRO A 167 5.27 8.37 -25.91
CA PRO A 167 5.50 8.39 -24.46
C PRO A 167 5.67 7.01 -23.81
N MET A 168 4.99 5.99 -24.36
CA MET A 168 5.10 4.61 -23.89
C MET A 168 6.50 4.02 -24.10
N PHE A 169 7.11 4.25 -25.27
CA PHE A 169 8.46 3.79 -25.56
C PHE A 169 9.50 4.54 -24.74
N ALA A 170 9.28 5.85 -24.50
CA ALA A 170 10.12 6.63 -23.60
C ALA A 170 10.09 6.08 -22.15
N ARG A 171 8.92 5.70 -21.62
CA ARG A 171 8.79 5.05 -20.30
C ARG A 171 9.56 3.73 -20.27
N LEU A 172 9.44 2.89 -21.29
CA LEU A 172 10.19 1.64 -21.37
C LEU A 172 11.70 1.89 -21.37
N LYS A 173 12.18 2.86 -22.15
CA LYS A 173 13.61 3.22 -22.20
C LYS A 173 14.14 3.65 -20.84
N LEU A 174 13.44 4.55 -20.14
CA LEU A 174 13.82 4.99 -18.79
C LEU A 174 13.88 3.83 -17.79
N LEU A 175 12.96 2.86 -17.88
CA LEU A 175 12.98 1.67 -17.04
C LEU A 175 14.16 0.76 -17.34
N ILE A 176 14.51 0.58 -18.62
CA ILE A 176 15.69 -0.19 -19.02
C ILE A 176 16.96 0.47 -18.47
N ASP A 177 17.08 1.79 -18.61
CA ASP A 177 18.25 2.57 -18.18
C ASP A 177 18.40 2.57 -16.65
N ASP A 178 17.30 2.64 -15.91
CA ASP A 178 17.35 2.49 -14.46
C ASP A 178 17.75 1.06 -14.06
N VAL A 179 16.99 0.06 -14.53
CA VAL A 179 17.15 -1.33 -14.10
C VAL A 179 18.53 -1.88 -14.45
N PHE A 180 19.02 -1.61 -15.66
CA PHE A 180 20.28 -2.16 -16.14
C PHE A 180 21.46 -1.19 -16.05
N ASP A 181 21.29 0.09 -16.36
CA ASP A 181 22.43 1.04 -16.43
C ASP A 181 22.65 1.85 -15.14
N ASN A 182 21.87 1.59 -14.08
CA ASN A 182 21.88 2.35 -12.82
C ASN A 182 21.61 3.85 -13.02
N ASN A 183 20.99 4.23 -14.14
CA ASN A 183 20.66 5.61 -14.43
C ASN A 183 19.22 5.89 -13.96
N LYS A 184 19.09 6.25 -12.69
CA LYS A 184 17.78 6.58 -12.08
C LYS A 184 17.22 7.93 -12.50
N HIS A 185 18.00 8.74 -13.23
CA HIS A 185 17.70 10.14 -13.51
C HIS A 185 17.38 10.95 -12.23
N ASP A 186 18.10 10.65 -11.14
CA ASP A 186 17.86 11.15 -9.78
C ASP A 186 18.90 12.19 -9.31
N ASP A 187 19.56 12.88 -10.24
CA ASP A 187 20.69 13.79 -9.94
C ASP A 187 20.32 14.89 -8.93
N LEU A 188 19.12 15.46 -9.05
CA LEU A 188 18.63 16.47 -8.12
C LEU A 188 18.42 15.89 -6.72
N GLU A 189 17.87 14.69 -6.64
CA GLU A 189 17.58 14.02 -5.37
C GLU A 189 18.90 13.66 -4.66
N ARG A 190 19.88 13.13 -5.39
CA ARG A 190 21.23 12.89 -4.86
C ARG A 190 21.88 14.16 -4.34
N LYS A 191 21.71 15.29 -5.03
CA LYS A 191 22.21 16.59 -4.56
C LYS A 191 21.49 17.09 -3.31
N ILE A 192 20.17 16.87 -3.20
CA ILE A 192 19.39 17.23 -2.01
C ILE A 192 19.85 16.41 -0.78
N PHE A 193 20.21 15.14 -1.00
CA PHE A 193 20.62 14.20 0.05
C PHE A 193 22.13 13.97 0.14
N GLU A 194 22.93 14.91 -0.38
CA GLU A 194 24.39 14.85 -0.25
C GLU A 194 24.80 14.82 1.23
N GLY A 195 25.56 13.79 1.63
CA GLY A 195 25.92 13.53 3.03
C GLY A 195 24.81 12.88 3.88
N LYS A 196 23.69 12.45 3.26
CA LYS A 196 22.56 11.75 3.90
C LYS A 196 22.09 10.55 3.07
N GLU A 197 23.03 9.81 2.49
CA GLU A 197 22.79 8.72 1.54
C GLU A 197 21.97 7.57 2.15
N GLU A 198 22.17 7.30 3.45
CA GLU A 198 21.39 6.29 4.17
C GLU A 198 19.92 6.71 4.29
N GLU A 199 19.65 7.99 4.57
CA GLU A 199 18.30 8.53 4.65
C GLU A 199 17.60 8.46 3.28
N TYR A 200 18.31 8.84 2.22
CA TYR A 200 17.80 8.73 0.86
C TYR A 200 17.47 7.28 0.49
N SER A 201 18.33 6.34 0.85
CA SER A 201 18.10 4.91 0.63
C SER A 201 16.85 4.40 1.37
N LYS A 202 16.57 4.89 2.58
CA LYS A 202 15.32 4.57 3.32
C LYS A 202 14.10 5.15 2.61
N LEU A 203 14.18 6.39 2.11
CA LEU A 203 13.08 7.02 1.36
C LEU A 203 12.75 6.28 0.06
N ILE A 204 13.78 5.86 -0.68
CA ILE A 204 13.63 5.03 -1.88
C ILE A 204 12.87 3.74 -1.51
N LYS A 205 13.31 3.03 -0.48
CA LYS A 205 12.64 1.78 -0.04
C LYS A 205 11.16 2.01 0.26
N LEU A 206 10.84 3.04 1.05
CA LEU A 206 9.44 3.38 1.36
C LEU A 206 8.65 3.75 0.10
N HIS A 207 9.25 4.51 -0.83
CA HIS A 207 8.62 4.87 -2.10
C HIS A 207 8.18 3.61 -2.86
N TYR A 208 9.08 2.65 -3.07
CA TYR A 208 8.76 1.45 -3.85
C TYR A 208 7.84 0.48 -3.13
N LYS A 209 7.90 0.37 -1.79
CA LYS A 209 6.89 -0.36 -1.01
C LYS A 209 5.50 0.24 -1.21
N LYS A 210 5.39 1.57 -1.21
CA LYS A 210 4.12 2.27 -1.48
C LYS A 210 3.63 2.05 -2.91
N GLN A 211 4.51 2.07 -3.92
CA GLN A 211 4.15 1.79 -5.31
C GLN A 211 3.62 0.36 -5.48
N GLU A 212 4.26 -0.61 -4.83
CA GLU A 212 3.81 -2.01 -4.81
C GLU A 212 2.38 -2.13 -4.28
N ILE A 213 2.09 -1.51 -3.15
CA ILE A 213 0.75 -1.47 -2.55
C ILE A 213 -0.25 -0.83 -3.50
N TYR A 214 0.08 0.33 -4.09
CA TYR A 214 -0.80 1.01 -5.03
C TYR A 214 -1.17 0.13 -6.23
N LYS A 215 -0.21 -0.60 -6.80
CA LYS A 215 -0.47 -1.58 -7.88
C LYS A 215 -1.46 -2.66 -7.43
N MET A 216 -1.25 -3.24 -6.24
CA MET A 216 -2.15 -4.28 -5.71
C MET A 216 -3.57 -3.75 -5.45
N MET A 217 -3.70 -2.52 -4.93
CA MET A 217 -4.98 -1.86 -4.73
C MET A 217 -5.73 -1.65 -6.05
N LYS A 218 -5.02 -1.19 -7.09
CA LYS A 218 -5.61 -0.98 -8.42
C LYS A 218 -6.13 -2.27 -9.03
N VAL A 219 -5.39 -3.37 -8.89
CA VAL A 219 -5.84 -4.69 -9.33
C VAL A 219 -7.15 -5.10 -8.64
N LEU A 220 -7.31 -4.77 -7.36
CA LEU A 220 -8.54 -4.98 -6.58
C LEU A 220 -9.62 -3.91 -6.83
N ASN A 221 -9.46 -3.08 -7.86
CA ASN A 221 -10.35 -1.97 -8.21
C ASN A 221 -10.60 -0.98 -7.05
N ASN A 222 -9.62 -0.77 -6.16
CA ASN A 222 -9.74 0.09 -4.98
C ASN A 222 -10.95 -0.24 -4.08
N LYS A 223 -11.36 -1.51 -4.02
CA LYS A 223 -12.54 -1.98 -3.26
C LYS A 223 -12.37 -1.93 -1.75
N PHE A 224 -11.13 -1.94 -1.27
CA PHE A 224 -10.82 -2.08 0.16
C PHE A 224 -10.19 -0.81 0.70
N THR A 225 -10.73 -0.31 1.81
CA THR A 225 -10.13 0.75 2.62
C THR A 225 -9.20 0.15 3.65
N TYR A 226 -8.04 0.79 3.87
CA TYR A 226 -7.12 0.42 4.95
C TYR A 226 -7.13 1.49 6.06
N VAL A 227 -7.45 1.09 7.29
CA VAL A 227 -7.69 1.98 8.44
C VAL A 227 -6.55 1.90 9.45
N ILE A 228 -5.93 3.04 9.74
CA ILE A 228 -4.81 3.21 10.65
C ILE A 228 -5.26 4.07 11.83
N GLU A 229 -5.28 3.52 13.05
CA GLU A 229 -5.46 4.31 14.26
C GLU A 229 -4.10 4.66 14.88
N PHE A 230 -3.92 5.93 15.22
CA PHE A 230 -2.82 6.38 16.07
C PHE A 230 -3.30 6.63 17.49
N THR A 231 -2.58 6.07 18.47
CA THR A 231 -2.77 6.36 19.90
C THR A 231 -1.42 6.67 20.55
N GLY A 232 -1.44 7.12 21.79
CA GLY A 232 -0.24 7.10 22.63
C GLY A 232 -0.06 8.33 23.49
N THR A 233 1.06 8.34 24.22
CA THR A 233 1.39 9.36 25.21
C THR A 233 1.22 10.76 24.63
N PRO A 234 0.70 11.73 25.40
CA PRO A 234 0.72 13.13 24.99
C PRO A 234 2.15 13.58 24.62
N ARG A 235 2.28 14.49 23.64
CA ARG A 235 3.56 15.08 23.20
C ARG A 235 4.60 14.10 22.67
N THR A 236 4.17 13.06 21.97
CA THR A 236 5.04 12.12 21.24
C THR A 236 5.38 12.52 19.80
N GLY A 237 4.83 13.62 19.29
CA GLY A 237 4.96 14.01 17.86
C GLY A 237 3.93 13.34 16.94
N LYS A 238 2.90 12.68 17.49
CA LYS A 238 1.85 11.98 16.74
C LYS A 238 1.21 12.83 15.62
N THR A 239 0.83 14.09 15.89
CA THR A 239 0.21 14.96 14.88
C THR A 239 1.14 15.20 13.68
N THR A 240 2.42 15.48 13.93
CA THR A 240 3.43 15.65 12.87
C THR A 240 3.59 14.35 12.07
N LEU A 241 3.65 13.21 12.75
CA LEU A 241 3.76 11.89 12.13
C LEU A 241 2.56 11.57 11.22
N ILE A 242 1.33 11.83 11.70
CA ILE A 242 0.10 11.67 10.92
C ILE A 242 0.12 12.54 9.67
N ASN A 243 0.51 13.81 9.80
CA ASN A 243 0.60 14.72 8.66
C ASN A 243 1.64 14.26 7.63
N ASN A 244 2.82 13.82 8.07
CA ASN A 244 3.85 13.27 7.19
C ASN A 244 3.36 12.03 6.44
N LEU A 245 2.62 11.13 7.11
CA LEU A 245 2.05 9.94 6.48
C LEU A 245 0.92 10.28 5.52
N TYR A 246 0.04 11.22 5.87
CA TYR A 246 -0.99 11.72 4.96
C TYR A 246 -0.37 12.27 3.67
N ASP A 247 0.64 13.12 3.78
CA ASP A 247 1.36 13.64 2.61
C ASP A 247 2.05 12.54 1.81
N PHE A 248 2.64 11.55 2.51
CA PHE A 248 3.29 10.41 1.89
C PHE A 248 2.32 9.60 1.03
N PHE A 249 1.14 9.26 1.54
CA PHE A 249 0.11 8.53 0.78
C PHE A 249 -0.50 9.39 -0.34
N LYS A 250 -0.85 10.66 -0.04
CA LYS A 250 -1.43 11.59 -1.03
C LYS A 250 -0.51 11.83 -2.22
N LYS A 251 0.79 12.05 -1.99
CA LYS A 251 1.81 12.15 -3.06
C LYS A 251 1.99 10.84 -3.83
N GLY A 252 1.60 9.70 -3.22
CA GLY A 252 1.52 8.40 -3.88
C GLY A 252 0.21 8.15 -4.65
N LYS A 253 -0.65 9.17 -4.83
CA LYS A 253 -1.96 9.09 -5.51
C LYS A 253 -3.02 8.26 -4.77
N PHE A 254 -2.83 7.98 -3.49
CA PHE A 254 -3.87 7.35 -2.66
C PHE A 254 -4.95 8.38 -2.31
N ASN A 255 -6.22 7.96 -2.37
CA ASN A 255 -7.34 8.71 -1.82
C ASN A 255 -7.34 8.58 -0.28
N THR A 256 -6.63 9.47 0.40
CA THR A 256 -6.42 9.39 1.86
C THR A 256 -7.27 10.38 2.65
N LYS A 257 -7.83 9.95 3.78
CA LYS A 257 -8.55 10.79 4.74
C LYS A 257 -7.90 10.75 6.12
N VAL A 258 -7.76 11.91 6.75
CA VAL A 258 -7.44 12.02 8.18
C VAL A 258 -8.72 12.33 8.95
N LEU A 259 -8.97 11.57 10.02
CA LEU A 259 -9.99 11.84 11.02
C LEU A 259 -9.30 12.41 12.27
N GLU A 260 -9.71 13.61 12.65
CA GLU A 260 -9.18 14.29 13.84
C GLU A 260 -9.78 13.71 15.13
N GLU A 261 -9.08 13.91 16.25
CA GLU A 261 -9.55 13.47 17.56
C GLU A 261 -10.96 13.99 17.86
N PHE A 262 -11.89 13.10 18.22
CA PHE A 262 -13.27 13.49 18.47
C PHE A 262 -13.43 14.63 19.49
N THR A 263 -12.60 14.68 20.53
CA THR A 263 -12.66 15.69 21.60
C THR A 263 -12.26 17.09 21.14
N THR A 264 -11.57 17.21 20.01
CA THR A 264 -11.19 18.51 19.43
C THR A 264 -12.25 19.01 18.45
N SER A 265 -13.15 18.12 17.99
CA SER A 265 -14.22 18.43 17.05
C SER A 265 -15.18 19.50 17.56
N GLN A 266 -15.71 20.30 16.62
CA GLN A 266 -16.73 21.31 16.94
C GLN A 266 -18.00 20.68 17.52
N ARG A 267 -18.33 19.48 17.05
CA ARG A 267 -19.51 18.74 17.50
C ARG A 267 -19.38 18.32 18.96
N TYR A 268 -18.24 17.75 19.37
CA TYR A 268 -17.98 17.44 20.77
C TYR A 268 -18.12 18.67 21.67
N LYS A 269 -17.52 19.80 21.28
CA LYS A 269 -17.57 21.05 22.06
C LYS A 269 -19.00 21.57 22.25
N LYS A 270 -19.88 21.37 21.26
CA LYS A 270 -21.27 21.85 21.30
C LYS A 270 -22.24 20.87 21.95
N GLU A 271 -22.13 19.58 21.66
CA GLU A 271 -23.15 18.58 22.00
C GLU A 271 -22.77 17.73 23.23
N ILE A 272 -21.48 17.45 23.43
CA ILE A 272 -21.01 16.45 24.41
C ILE A 272 -20.35 17.11 25.62
N TYR A 273 -19.45 18.08 25.38
CA TYR A 273 -18.71 18.76 26.45
C TYR A 273 -19.61 19.40 27.52
N PRO A 274 -20.75 20.05 27.19
CA PRO A 274 -21.65 20.60 28.20
C PRO A 274 -22.24 19.54 29.14
N ARG A 275 -22.49 18.33 28.62
CA ARG A 275 -23.11 17.21 29.36
C ARG A 275 -22.13 16.50 30.28
N LEU A 276 -20.84 16.55 29.97
CA LEU A 276 -19.79 15.95 30.82
C LEU A 276 -19.76 16.49 32.25
N LYS A 277 -20.27 17.71 32.49
CA LYS A 277 -20.34 18.28 33.85
C LYS A 277 -21.43 17.66 34.72
N ILE A 278 -22.42 16.98 34.12
CA ILE A 278 -23.62 16.46 34.79
C ILE A 278 -23.62 14.93 34.78
N GLU A 279 -23.22 14.31 33.66
CA GLU A 279 -23.32 12.87 33.42
C GLU A 279 -21.96 12.25 33.03
N TYR A 280 -20.87 12.71 33.66
CA TYR A 280 -19.48 12.42 33.25
C TYR A 280 -19.22 10.94 32.91
N LYS A 281 -19.56 10.02 33.82
CA LYS A 281 -19.30 8.58 33.66
C LYS A 281 -20.10 7.97 32.50
N ASN A 282 -21.39 8.28 32.39
CA ASN A 282 -22.27 7.74 31.35
C ASN A 282 -21.84 8.23 29.96
N VAL A 283 -21.55 9.51 29.81
CA VAL A 283 -21.18 10.12 28.52
C VAL A 283 -19.85 9.55 28.01
N ILE A 284 -18.84 9.42 28.88
CA ILE A 284 -17.53 8.90 28.48
C ILE A 284 -17.58 7.42 28.08
N ASN A 285 -18.29 6.60 28.84
CA ASN A 285 -18.26 5.15 28.66
C ASN A 285 -19.25 4.67 27.59
N THR A 286 -20.30 5.43 27.28
CA THR A 286 -21.35 4.95 26.37
C THR A 286 -21.54 5.83 25.14
N GLU A 287 -21.46 7.15 25.26
CA GLU A 287 -21.79 8.03 24.13
C GLU A 287 -20.57 8.29 23.26
N ILE A 288 -19.44 8.69 23.84
CA ILE A 288 -18.23 9.02 23.06
C ILE A 288 -17.79 7.87 22.15
N PRO A 289 -17.69 6.60 22.62
CA PRO A 289 -17.28 5.50 21.76
C PRO A 289 -18.27 5.23 20.63
N LYS A 290 -19.58 5.35 20.88
CA LYS A 290 -20.62 5.25 19.84
C LYS A 290 -20.49 6.35 18.80
N TYR A 291 -20.17 7.57 19.19
CA TYR A 291 -19.93 8.66 18.25
C TYR A 291 -18.70 8.41 17.38
N VAL A 292 -17.58 8.01 18.00
CA VAL A 292 -16.35 7.67 17.28
C VAL A 292 -16.61 6.52 16.29
N LEU A 293 -17.37 5.51 16.71
CA LEU A 293 -17.75 4.38 15.86
C LEU A 293 -18.62 4.82 14.67
N ASN A 294 -19.59 5.72 14.89
CA ASN A 294 -20.44 6.23 13.82
C ASN A 294 -19.63 7.06 12.80
N ASP A 295 -18.77 7.97 13.27
CA ASP A 295 -17.92 8.77 12.37
C ASP A 295 -16.94 7.90 11.56
N LEU A 296 -16.42 6.84 12.17
CA LEU A 296 -15.61 5.84 11.48
C LEU A 296 -16.42 5.11 10.40
N ASN A 297 -17.63 4.65 10.70
CA ASN A 297 -18.50 3.98 9.73
C ASN A 297 -18.82 4.91 8.55
N ASP A 298 -19.28 6.12 8.83
CA ASP A 298 -19.63 7.13 7.82
C ASP A 298 -18.44 7.49 6.93
N THR A 299 -17.21 7.32 7.41
CA THR A 299 -15.99 7.60 6.65
C THR A 299 -15.54 6.40 5.82
N ILE A 300 -15.62 5.19 6.36
CA ILE A 300 -15.32 3.95 5.61
C ILE A 300 -16.20 3.84 4.37
N ASP A 301 -17.47 4.26 4.47
CA ASP A 301 -18.43 4.21 3.35
C ASP A 301 -18.16 5.22 2.22
N LYS A 302 -17.15 6.10 2.35
CA LYS A 302 -16.82 7.14 1.37
C LYS A 302 -15.71 6.74 0.37
N ASN A 303 -15.40 5.46 0.24
CA ASN A 303 -14.43 4.92 -0.74
C ASN A 303 -13.03 5.57 -0.67
N TYR A 304 -12.52 5.75 0.55
CA TYR A 304 -11.11 6.12 0.75
C TYR A 304 -10.21 4.89 0.60
N ASP A 305 -9.03 5.08 0.03
CA ASP A 305 -7.99 4.05 -0.05
C ASP A 305 -7.36 3.82 1.34
N VAL A 306 -7.12 4.92 2.08
CA VAL A 306 -6.50 4.91 3.40
C VAL A 306 -7.22 5.90 4.33
N ILE A 307 -7.56 5.47 5.53
CA ILE A 307 -8.06 6.33 6.61
C ILE A 307 -7.02 6.34 7.73
N ILE A 308 -6.60 7.52 8.16
CA ILE A 308 -5.71 7.72 9.30
C ILE A 308 -6.48 8.44 10.40
N ILE A 309 -6.47 7.91 11.62
CA ILE A 309 -7.26 8.45 12.73
C ILE A 309 -6.35 8.89 13.86
N ASP A 310 -6.46 10.14 14.31
CA ASP A 310 -5.80 10.62 15.53
C ASP A 310 -6.68 10.29 16.75
N ARG A 311 -6.38 9.19 17.43
CA ARG A 311 -7.10 8.62 18.59
C ARG A 311 -8.56 8.25 18.30
N SER A 312 -8.86 6.95 18.38
CA SER A 312 -10.19 6.40 18.14
C SER A 312 -10.61 5.43 19.25
N LEU A 313 -11.27 4.33 18.88
CA LEU A 313 -11.81 3.33 19.79
C LEU A 313 -10.72 2.66 20.64
N PHE A 314 -9.53 2.41 20.10
CA PHE A 314 -8.44 1.82 20.89
C PHE A 314 -7.92 2.80 21.95
N ASP A 315 -7.76 4.08 21.60
CA ASP A 315 -7.41 5.12 22.58
C ASP A 315 -8.44 5.17 23.72
N ARG A 316 -9.73 4.97 23.43
CA ARG A 316 -10.78 4.91 24.46
C ARG A 316 -10.64 3.72 25.40
N MET A 317 -10.14 2.58 24.94
CA MET A 317 -9.84 1.46 25.83
C MET A 317 -8.73 1.80 26.82
N ILE A 318 -7.72 2.58 26.42
CA ILE A 318 -6.67 3.07 27.33
C ILE A 318 -7.28 3.96 28.42
N TRP A 319 -8.21 4.86 28.06
CA TRP A 319 -8.91 5.69 29.03
C TRP A 319 -9.80 4.86 29.97
N MET A 320 -10.46 3.81 29.46
CA MET A 320 -11.28 2.91 30.26
C MET A 320 -10.45 2.12 31.27
N ASP A 321 -9.29 1.60 30.88
CA ASP A 321 -8.32 0.95 31.78
C ASP A 321 -7.80 1.92 32.85
N ARG A 322 -7.53 3.17 32.47
CA ARG A 322 -7.12 4.21 33.44
C ARG A 322 -8.23 4.50 34.45
N LEU A 323 -9.48 4.57 34.01
CA LEU A 323 -10.63 4.76 34.91
C LEU A 323 -10.81 3.58 35.85
N TYR A 324 -10.66 2.35 35.36
CA TYR A 324 -10.73 1.14 36.17
C TYR A 324 -9.62 1.12 37.23
N SER A 325 -8.39 1.46 36.84
CA SER A 325 -7.23 1.56 37.75
C SER A 325 -7.43 2.60 38.87
N LYS A 326 -8.32 3.57 38.66
CA LYS A 326 -8.70 4.59 39.66
C LYS A 326 -9.98 4.25 40.43
N ASN A 327 -10.48 3.03 40.33
CA ASN A 327 -11.77 2.60 40.90
C ASN A 327 -12.97 3.45 40.40
N GLY A 328 -12.87 4.05 39.20
CA GLY A 328 -13.94 4.84 38.59
C GLY A 328 -15.04 3.99 37.93
N VAL A 329 -14.71 2.76 37.58
CA VAL A 329 -15.63 1.74 37.03
C VAL A 329 -15.45 0.43 37.77
N SER A 330 -16.52 -0.36 37.87
CA SER A 330 -16.45 -1.72 38.40
C SER A 330 -15.73 -2.64 37.41
N LYS A 331 -15.26 -3.79 37.90
CA LYS A 331 -14.67 -4.82 37.03
C LYS A 331 -15.66 -5.31 35.97
N GLU A 332 -16.93 -5.47 36.33
CA GLU A 332 -17.98 -5.87 35.38
C GLU A 332 -18.19 -4.83 34.28
N GLU A 333 -18.22 -3.54 34.63
CA GLU A 333 -18.31 -2.44 33.65
C GLU A 333 -17.10 -2.43 32.70
N TYR A 334 -15.90 -2.65 33.24
CA TYR A 334 -14.66 -2.75 32.47
C TYR A 334 -14.67 -3.94 31.51
N ASP A 335 -14.94 -5.16 32.02
CA ASP A 335 -14.95 -6.39 31.23
C ASP A 335 -16.01 -6.31 30.11
N ASN A 336 -17.20 -5.78 30.40
CA ASN A 336 -18.25 -5.56 29.40
C ASN A 336 -17.80 -4.62 28.28
N TYR A 337 -17.14 -3.51 28.63
CA TYR A 337 -16.63 -2.56 27.64
C TYR A 337 -15.56 -3.21 26.74
N ILE A 338 -14.60 -3.93 27.33
CA ILE A 338 -13.55 -4.60 26.57
C ILE A 338 -14.15 -5.64 25.62
N ASN A 339 -15.09 -6.47 26.11
CA ASN A 339 -15.76 -7.49 25.31
C ASN A 339 -16.61 -6.90 24.16
N GLU A 340 -17.18 -5.71 24.34
CA GLU A 340 -17.94 -5.02 23.30
C GLU A 340 -17.02 -4.45 22.20
N TYR A 341 -15.96 -3.73 22.57
CA TYR A 341 -15.18 -2.94 21.60
C TYR A 341 -14.01 -3.70 20.96
N VAL A 342 -13.44 -4.73 21.59
CA VAL A 342 -12.34 -5.51 20.99
C VAL A 342 -12.73 -6.11 19.63
N PRO A 343 -13.88 -6.81 19.47
CA PRO A 343 -14.29 -7.34 18.17
C PRO A 343 -14.49 -6.24 17.11
N ILE A 344 -15.02 -5.08 17.53
CA ILE A 344 -15.28 -3.95 16.63
C ILE A 344 -13.96 -3.38 16.11
N ILE A 345 -12.98 -3.17 16.99
CA ILE A 345 -11.64 -2.68 16.63
C ILE A 345 -10.97 -3.63 15.65
N LYS A 346 -10.97 -4.94 15.95
CA LYS A 346 -10.37 -5.97 15.07
C LYS A 346 -10.99 -6.01 13.68
N ASN A 347 -12.27 -5.65 13.57
CA ASN A 347 -12.99 -5.67 12.30
C ASN A 347 -12.86 -4.35 11.51
N LYS A 348 -12.70 -3.21 12.18
CA LYS A 348 -12.76 -1.88 11.56
C LYS A 348 -11.42 -1.16 11.46
N ILE A 349 -10.41 -1.60 12.20
CA ILE A 349 -9.11 -0.95 12.30
C ILE A 349 -8.06 -1.99 11.94
N ASP A 350 -7.43 -1.82 10.77
CA ASP A 350 -6.48 -2.79 10.25
C ASP A 350 -5.17 -2.76 11.05
N ILE A 351 -4.75 -1.59 11.54
CA ILE A 351 -3.55 -1.43 12.36
C ILE A 351 -3.69 -0.31 13.38
N VAL A 352 -3.20 -0.56 14.60
CA VAL A 352 -3.07 0.45 15.66
C VAL A 352 -1.60 0.77 15.89
N ILE A 353 -1.24 2.04 15.80
CA ILE A 353 0.10 2.56 16.07
C ILE A 353 0.11 3.31 17.39
N GLY A 354 0.75 2.71 18.40
CA GLY A 354 0.98 3.34 19.70
C GLY A 354 2.32 4.08 19.74
N THR A 355 2.32 5.35 20.10
CA THR A 355 3.55 6.10 20.38
C THR A 355 3.75 6.24 21.89
N TYR A 356 4.91 5.86 22.40
CA TYR A 356 5.26 5.98 23.81
C TYR A 356 6.36 7.05 24.02
N THR A 357 6.32 7.73 25.15
CA THR A 357 7.48 8.46 25.69
C THR A 357 7.38 8.53 27.20
N ASP A 358 8.51 8.64 27.89
CA ASP A 358 8.51 8.90 29.33
C ASP A 358 7.88 10.27 29.67
N SER A 359 7.42 10.41 30.90
CA SER A 359 6.71 11.61 31.36
C SER A 359 7.56 12.87 31.37
N LEU A 360 8.85 12.78 31.73
CA LEU A 360 9.76 13.92 31.72
C LEU A 360 10.02 14.40 30.29
N THR A 361 10.21 13.50 29.34
CA THR A 361 10.38 13.83 27.92
C THR A 361 9.11 14.42 27.34
N SER A 362 7.94 13.87 27.67
CA SER A 362 6.63 14.44 27.27
C SER A 362 6.47 15.89 27.75
N LEU A 363 6.72 16.13 29.05
CA LEU A 363 6.65 17.45 29.66
C LEU A 363 7.67 18.41 29.04
N ARG A 364 8.92 17.98 28.90
CA ARG A 364 9.99 18.76 28.26
C ARG A 364 9.58 19.23 26.87
N ARG A 365 9.01 18.33 26.04
CA ARG A 365 8.51 18.68 24.71
C ARG A 365 7.37 19.70 24.75
N ASP A 366 6.50 19.64 25.76
CA ASP A 366 5.45 20.67 25.95
C ASP A 366 6.06 22.04 26.25
N TYR A 367 7.01 22.11 27.18
CA TYR A 367 7.70 23.36 27.51
C TYR A 367 8.51 23.91 26.34
N THR A 368 9.20 23.05 25.57
CA THR A 368 9.98 23.51 24.41
C THR A 368 9.09 23.98 23.24
N ALA A 369 7.90 23.40 23.08
CA ALA A 369 6.99 23.74 21.99
C ALA A 369 6.20 25.04 22.20
N ASN A 370 6.17 25.56 23.44
CA ASN A 370 5.43 26.78 23.77
C ASN A 370 6.40 27.86 24.27
N VAL A 371 6.10 29.13 23.98
CA VAL A 371 6.84 30.27 24.53
C VAL A 371 6.26 30.63 25.91
N ALA A 372 6.11 29.62 26.78
CA ALA A 372 5.33 29.70 28.03
C ALA A 372 5.91 28.75 29.09
N LEU A 373 5.97 29.19 30.35
CA LEU A 373 6.40 28.39 31.51
C LEU A 373 5.20 27.90 32.35
N GLU A 374 3.99 28.27 31.95
CA GLU A 374 2.76 27.92 32.61
C GLU A 374 2.47 26.42 32.51
N LYS A 375 2.24 25.79 33.67
CA LYS A 375 1.84 24.38 33.74
C LYS A 375 0.46 24.19 33.11
N ARG A 376 0.31 23.15 32.28
CA ARG A 376 -1.01 22.69 31.84
C ARG A 376 -1.67 21.89 32.95
N SER A 377 -2.97 22.11 33.16
CA SER A 377 -3.75 21.38 34.18
C SER A 377 -3.79 19.87 33.96
N PHE A 378 -3.78 19.41 32.70
CA PHE A 378 -3.86 17.98 32.37
C PHE A 378 -2.50 17.29 32.22
N LEU A 379 -1.47 18.02 31.79
CA LEU A 379 -0.16 17.45 31.49
C LEU A 379 0.75 17.56 32.73
N SER A 380 0.61 16.60 33.64
CA SER A 380 1.48 16.39 34.80
C SER A 380 2.21 15.05 34.70
N GLU A 381 3.30 14.90 35.45
CA GLU A 381 4.08 13.66 35.47
C GLU A 381 3.20 12.47 35.88
N ASP A 382 2.42 12.61 36.95
CA ASP A 382 1.48 11.59 37.43
C ASP A 382 0.46 11.20 36.36
N ASN A 383 -0.19 12.17 35.71
CA ASN A 383 -1.20 11.89 34.69
C ASN A 383 -0.59 11.18 33.47
N VAL A 384 0.63 11.53 33.08
CA VAL A 384 1.33 10.88 31.98
C VAL A 384 1.75 9.47 32.36
N ASN A 385 2.29 9.26 33.55
CA ASN A 385 2.67 7.94 34.06
C ASN A 385 1.44 7.01 34.17
N GLU A 386 0.32 7.51 34.67
CA GLU A 386 -0.94 6.77 34.71
C GLU A 386 -1.43 6.36 33.31
N TYR A 387 -1.42 7.31 32.35
CA TYR A 387 -1.77 7.00 30.97
C TYR A 387 -0.83 5.94 30.37
N ASN A 388 0.47 6.07 30.61
CA ASN A 388 1.49 5.15 30.13
C ASN A 388 1.30 3.74 30.71
N ASN A 389 0.97 3.62 32.00
CA ASN A 389 0.64 2.33 32.62
C ASN A 389 -0.56 1.68 31.91
N SER A 390 -1.62 2.44 31.65
CA SER A 390 -2.78 1.92 30.92
C SER A 390 -2.47 1.59 29.46
N LEU A 391 -1.61 2.35 28.78
CA LEU A 391 -1.14 2.01 27.43
C LEU A 391 -0.38 0.67 27.43
N LEU A 392 0.46 0.42 28.44
CA LEU A 392 1.18 -0.85 28.60
C LEU A 392 0.23 -2.02 28.92
N ASN A 393 -0.79 -1.79 29.75
CA ASN A 393 -1.85 -2.79 30.00
C ASN A 393 -2.59 -3.13 28.70
N MET A 394 -2.96 -2.12 27.90
CA MET A 394 -3.62 -2.32 26.61
C MET A 394 -2.72 -3.04 25.61
N LYS A 395 -1.40 -2.79 25.62
CA LYS A 395 -0.45 -3.58 24.83
C LYS A 395 -0.53 -5.07 25.19
N MET A 396 -0.54 -5.41 26.47
CA MET A 396 -0.69 -6.83 26.90
C MET A 396 -2.02 -7.43 26.45
N LEU A 397 -3.10 -6.64 26.49
CA LEU A 397 -4.40 -7.05 25.97
C LEU A 397 -4.36 -7.31 24.46
N THR A 398 -3.63 -6.50 23.69
CA THR A 398 -3.52 -6.68 22.22
C THR A 398 -2.88 -8.01 21.85
N GLU A 399 -1.89 -8.46 22.61
CA GLU A 399 -1.23 -9.74 22.42
C GLU A 399 -2.20 -10.90 22.72
N LYS A 400 -2.98 -10.78 23.80
CA LYS A 400 -3.99 -11.78 24.19
C LYS A 400 -5.13 -11.89 23.18
N GLU A 401 -5.66 -10.76 22.72
CA GLU A 401 -6.84 -10.69 21.84
C GLU A 401 -6.48 -10.70 20.35
N ASN A 402 -5.18 -10.77 20.02
CA ASN A 402 -4.65 -10.71 18.67
C ASN A 402 -5.14 -9.45 17.91
N ILE A 403 -4.99 -8.28 18.53
CA ILE A 403 -5.20 -6.97 17.90
C ILE A 403 -3.88 -6.57 17.24
N ASN A 404 -3.94 -6.13 15.99
CA ASN A 404 -2.76 -5.72 15.22
C ASN A 404 -2.21 -4.36 15.72
N PHE A 405 -1.38 -4.41 16.76
CA PHE A 405 -0.86 -3.25 17.47
C PHE A 405 0.68 -3.21 17.44
N TYR A 406 1.23 -2.03 17.14
CA TYR A 406 2.67 -1.78 17.19
C TYR A 406 2.96 -0.56 18.06
N MET A 407 3.91 -0.70 18.99
CA MET A 407 4.32 0.38 19.89
C MET A 407 5.72 0.89 19.55
N PHE A 408 5.86 2.20 19.42
CA PHE A 408 7.11 2.89 19.11
C PHE A 408 7.51 3.81 20.27
N ASP A 409 8.66 3.54 20.89
CA ASP A 409 9.24 4.43 21.90
C ASP A 409 9.94 5.60 21.21
N THR A 410 9.40 6.79 21.43
CA THR A 410 9.86 8.05 20.85
C THR A 410 10.83 8.81 21.76
N THR A 411 11.14 8.30 22.96
CA THR A 411 11.85 9.03 24.02
C THR A 411 13.20 9.58 23.57
N ASN A 412 14.02 8.74 22.93
CA ASN A 412 15.38 9.07 22.51
C ASN A 412 15.55 9.06 20.99
N LYS A 413 14.45 9.17 20.23
CA LYS A 413 14.46 9.14 18.78
C LYS A 413 13.98 10.47 18.21
N SER A 414 14.55 10.88 17.09
CA SER A 414 14.03 12.02 16.33
C SER A 414 12.68 11.69 15.71
N GLU A 415 11.87 12.71 15.43
CA GLU A 415 10.61 12.55 14.71
C GLU A 415 10.81 11.90 13.33
N ARG A 416 11.98 12.17 12.71
CA ARG A 416 12.34 11.64 11.40
C ARG A 416 12.58 10.14 11.45
N GLU A 417 13.34 9.65 12.43
CA GLU A 417 13.58 8.21 12.63
C GLU A 417 12.27 7.46 12.90
N ILE A 418 11.42 7.99 13.79
CA ILE A 418 10.10 7.39 14.07
C ILE A 418 9.23 7.37 12.81
N SER A 419 9.26 8.43 12.00
CA SER A 419 8.51 8.46 10.74
C SER A 419 8.91 7.34 9.79
N PHE A 420 10.22 7.03 9.68
CA PHE A 420 10.69 5.91 8.87
C PHE A 420 10.21 4.56 9.43
N GLU A 421 10.38 4.32 10.74
CA GLU A 421 10.01 3.06 11.37
C GLU A 421 8.50 2.78 11.29
N VAL A 422 7.68 3.80 11.52
CA VAL A 422 6.22 3.70 11.46
C VAL A 422 5.75 3.50 10.03
N ALA A 423 6.26 4.28 9.08
CA ALA A 423 5.90 4.12 7.66
C ALA A 423 6.29 2.72 7.16
N ASP A 424 7.49 2.23 7.47
CA ASP A 424 7.93 0.89 7.06
C ASP A 424 7.01 -0.19 7.63
N THR A 425 6.66 -0.07 8.91
CA THR A 425 5.76 -1.00 9.62
C THR A 425 4.38 -1.04 8.96
N ILE A 426 3.79 0.13 8.70
CA ILE A 426 2.48 0.25 8.05
C ILE A 426 2.53 -0.37 6.65
N LEU A 427 3.55 -0.05 5.84
CA LEU A 427 3.65 -0.58 4.47
C LEU A 427 3.87 -2.10 4.45
N ASN A 428 4.66 -2.65 5.37
CA ASN A 428 4.82 -4.10 5.48
C ASN A 428 3.48 -4.77 5.83
N ASN A 429 2.72 -4.19 6.77
CA ASN A 429 1.41 -4.71 7.14
C ASN A 429 0.39 -4.61 5.99
N MET A 430 0.32 -3.44 5.32
CA MET A 430 -0.50 -3.23 4.14
C MET A 430 -0.17 -4.23 3.03
N ARG A 431 1.12 -4.54 2.80
CA ARG A 431 1.52 -5.53 1.80
C ARG A 431 0.91 -6.90 2.12
N THR A 432 1.02 -7.37 3.35
CA THR A 432 0.39 -8.63 3.79
C THR A 432 -1.13 -8.58 3.64
N TYR A 433 -1.76 -7.49 4.06
CA TYR A 433 -3.21 -7.29 3.93
C TYR A 433 -3.67 -7.43 2.47
N TYR A 434 -3.05 -6.70 1.55
CA TYR A 434 -3.47 -6.71 0.15
C TYR A 434 -3.13 -8.01 -0.57
N ILE A 435 -2.02 -8.67 -0.23
CA ILE A 435 -1.71 -10.02 -0.73
C ILE A 435 -2.81 -11.01 -0.31
N ASN A 436 -3.27 -10.95 0.94
CA ASN A 436 -4.37 -11.80 1.40
C ASN A 436 -5.66 -11.51 0.61
N LYS A 437 -6.01 -10.23 0.40
CA LYS A 437 -7.17 -9.84 -0.40
C LYS A 437 -7.08 -10.30 -1.86
N LEU A 438 -5.91 -10.19 -2.48
CA LEU A 438 -5.65 -10.68 -3.83
C LEU A 438 -5.84 -12.20 -3.93
N ASN A 439 -5.30 -12.95 -2.97
CA ASN A 439 -5.46 -14.41 -2.95
C ASN A 439 -6.92 -14.81 -2.67
N GLU A 440 -7.63 -14.06 -1.83
CA GLU A 440 -9.07 -14.25 -1.58
C GLU A 440 -9.92 -14.02 -2.83
N GLU A 441 -9.61 -12.97 -3.60
CA GLU A 441 -10.39 -12.61 -4.78
C GLU A 441 -10.09 -13.51 -5.99
N PHE A 442 -8.84 -13.96 -6.16
CA PHE A 442 -8.41 -14.62 -7.41
C PHE A 442 -7.99 -16.08 -7.28
N ASN A 443 -7.63 -16.55 -6.08
CA ASN A 443 -7.10 -17.90 -5.88
C ASN A 443 -8.00 -18.82 -5.03
N LYS A 444 -8.84 -18.27 -4.15
CA LYS A 444 -9.95 -19.03 -3.53
C LYS A 444 -11.05 -19.24 -4.57
#